data_AF-A0A1Q6XKQ9-F1
#
_entry.id   AF-A0A1Q6XKQ9-F1
#
_cell.length_a   1.000
_cell.length_b   1.000
_cell.length_c   1.000
_cell.angle_alpha   90.00
_cell.angle_beta   90.00
_cell.angle_gamma   90.00
#
_symmetry.space_group_name_H-M   'P 1'
#
loop_
_entity.id
_entity.type
_entity.pdbx_description
1 polymer ?
#
loop_
_entity_poly.entity_id
_entity_poly.type
_entity_poly.pdbx_seq_one_letter_code
_entity_poly.pdbx_strand_id
1 'polypeptide(L)'
;MPSRKQRRRRAKERRHEYEYVYVDDTGQEIEPPPEDKPERDRSRGRGNANGGKVTKGKAARPLRQAKPPSWKRSIRRALLFLPLFFIVFSLVNKNSAIEVRFLSSLAYSALFVPLTYIMDRTAYRTYLRRSGQQPASKP
;
A
#
# COMPACT_ATOMS: atom_id res chain seq x y z
N MET A 1 -13.48 -23.03 -11.46
CA MET A 1 -13.77 -21.60 -11.20
C MET A 1 -12.48 -20.77 -11.22
N PRO A 2 -12.34 -19.72 -12.04
CA PRO A 2 -11.15 -18.87 -12.08
C PRO A 2 -10.92 -18.14 -10.74
N SER A 3 -9.65 -18.02 -10.34
CA SER A 3 -9.28 -17.37 -9.07
C SER A 3 -9.62 -15.87 -9.06
N ARG A 4 -9.82 -15.28 -7.87
CA ARG A 4 -10.07 -13.84 -7.71
C ARG A 4 -9.01 -12.97 -8.42
N LYS A 5 -7.76 -13.45 -8.44
CA LYS A 5 -6.63 -12.76 -9.10
C LYS A 5 -6.72 -12.81 -10.62
N GLN A 6 -7.13 -13.94 -11.19
CA GLN A 6 -7.37 -14.08 -12.64
C GLN A 6 -8.53 -13.21 -13.10
N ARG A 7 -9.64 -13.16 -12.34
CA ARG A 7 -10.77 -12.28 -12.63
C ARG A 7 -10.38 -10.80 -12.61
N ARG A 8 -9.59 -10.38 -11.62
CA ARG A 8 -9.10 -8.99 -11.52
C ARG A 8 -8.13 -8.61 -12.63
N ARG A 9 -7.32 -9.56 -13.13
CA ARG A 9 -6.42 -9.34 -14.28
C ARG A 9 -7.20 -9.16 -15.58
N ARG A 10 -8.16 -10.06 -15.86
CA ARG A 10 -9.06 -9.94 -17.02
C ARG A 10 -9.87 -8.63 -16.99
N ALA A 11 -10.36 -8.24 -15.82
CA ALA A 11 -11.09 -6.99 -15.63
C ALA A 11 -10.20 -5.73 -15.72
N LYS A 12 -8.87 -5.86 -15.76
CA LYS A 12 -7.94 -4.75 -16.06
C LYS A 12 -7.56 -4.74 -17.53
N GLU A 13 -7.32 -5.91 -18.13
CA GLU A 13 -7.04 -6.06 -19.56
C GLU A 13 -8.20 -5.50 -20.39
N ARG A 14 -9.46 -5.81 -20.02
CA ARG A 14 -10.67 -5.25 -20.66
C ARG A 14 -10.91 -3.75 -20.42
N ARG A 15 -10.13 -3.06 -19.57
CA ARG A 15 -10.25 -1.60 -19.38
C ARG A 15 -9.53 -0.79 -20.45
N HIS A 16 -8.73 -1.46 -21.28
CA HIS A 16 -7.91 -0.81 -22.31
C HIS A 16 -8.44 -1.11 -23.72
N GLU A 17 -9.67 -1.59 -23.83
CA GLU A 17 -10.43 -1.62 -25.09
C GLU A 17 -10.97 -0.20 -25.33
N TYR A 18 -10.08 0.74 -25.68
CA TYR A 18 -10.48 2.04 -26.21
C TYR A 18 -10.59 1.90 -27.72
N GLU A 19 -11.75 2.24 -28.28
CA GLU A 19 -11.97 2.35 -29.71
C GLU A 19 -11.32 3.64 -30.20
N TYR A 20 -10.38 3.53 -31.14
CA TYR A 20 -9.74 4.69 -31.75
C TYR A 20 -10.72 5.30 -32.76
N VAL A 21 -11.30 6.44 -32.43
CA VAL A 21 -12.18 7.20 -33.33
C VAL A 21 -11.36 8.33 -33.96
N TYR A 22 -11.32 8.36 -35.30
CA TYR A 22 -10.72 9.45 -36.05
C TYR A 22 -11.79 10.53 -36.25
N VAL A 23 -11.48 11.75 -35.81
CA VAL A 23 -12.40 12.90 -35.86
C VAL A 23 -11.78 13.95 -36.77
N ASP A 24 -12.59 14.52 -37.67
CA ASP A 24 -12.16 15.59 -38.57
C ASP A 24 -12.17 16.99 -37.92
N ASP A 25 -11.74 18.00 -38.67
CA ASP A 25 -11.70 19.41 -38.21
C ASP A 25 -13.09 19.99 -37.88
N THR A 26 -14.17 19.28 -38.22
CA THR A 26 -15.57 19.64 -37.94
C THR A 26 -16.21 18.83 -36.81
N GLY A 27 -15.48 17.86 -36.24
CA GLY A 27 -15.96 17.03 -35.14
C GLY A 27 -16.74 15.78 -35.57
N GLN A 28 -16.76 15.42 -36.85
CA GLN A 28 -17.43 14.21 -37.35
C GLN A 28 -16.49 13.00 -37.37
N GLU A 29 -17.02 11.83 -36.98
CA GLU A 29 -16.30 10.55 -37.02
C GLU A 29 -16.13 10.10 -38.47
N ILE A 30 -14.88 9.89 -38.91
CA ILE A 30 -14.55 9.43 -40.26
C ILE A 30 -13.94 8.04 -40.19
N GLU A 31 -14.32 7.16 -41.11
CA GLU A 31 -13.69 5.85 -41.28
C GLU A 31 -12.18 6.02 -41.54
N PRO A 32 -11.30 5.30 -40.83
CA PRO A 32 -9.87 5.43 -41.00
C PRO A 32 -9.46 5.16 -42.47
N PRO A 33 -8.61 6.00 -43.09
CA PRO A 33 -8.03 5.71 -44.39
C PRO A 33 -7.31 4.35 -44.36
N PRO A 34 -7.39 3.54 -45.43
CA PRO A 34 -6.77 2.22 -45.45
C PRO A 34 -5.24 2.36 -45.40
N GLU A 35 -4.66 2.22 -44.21
CA GLU A 35 -3.22 2.03 -44.06
C GLU A 35 -2.86 0.58 -44.43
N ASP A 36 -1.94 0.46 -45.39
CA ASP A 36 -1.30 -0.79 -45.77
C ASP A 36 -0.68 -1.47 -44.54
N LYS A 37 -1.25 -2.62 -44.19
CA LYS A 37 -0.79 -3.47 -43.10
C LYS A 37 0.62 -3.98 -43.44
N PRO A 38 1.68 -3.68 -42.67
CA PRO A 38 2.86 -4.53 -42.74
C PRO A 38 2.50 -5.88 -42.11
N GLU A 39 2.37 -6.89 -42.96
CA GLU A 39 2.29 -8.30 -42.56
C GLU A 39 3.52 -8.64 -41.71
N ARG A 40 3.36 -8.63 -40.38
CA ARG A 40 4.34 -9.25 -39.51
C ARG A 40 4.05 -10.74 -39.42
N ASP A 41 4.85 -11.43 -40.22
CA ASP A 41 4.96 -12.86 -40.39
C ASP A 41 4.91 -13.64 -39.06
N ARG A 42 4.31 -14.82 -39.18
CA ARG A 42 4.02 -15.78 -38.13
C ARG A 42 5.33 -16.46 -37.72
N SER A 43 5.60 -16.52 -36.41
CA SER A 43 6.26 -17.72 -35.88
C SER A 43 5.49 -18.25 -34.68
N ARG A 44 4.68 -19.27 -34.96
CA ARG A 44 4.13 -20.20 -33.99
C ARG A 44 5.28 -20.93 -33.30
N GLY A 45 5.68 -20.46 -32.13
CA GLY A 45 6.52 -21.22 -31.20
C GLY A 45 5.67 -22.22 -30.42
N ARG A 46 5.33 -23.36 -31.02
CA ARG A 46 4.78 -24.52 -30.30
C ARG A 46 5.92 -25.16 -29.49
N GLY A 47 6.19 -24.61 -28.31
CA GLY A 47 7.12 -25.18 -27.33
C GLY A 47 6.38 -25.88 -26.21
N ASN A 48 5.85 -27.08 -26.47
CA ASN A 48 5.49 -27.98 -25.39
C ASN A 48 6.80 -28.61 -24.89
N ALA A 49 7.39 -28.03 -23.85
CA ALA A 49 8.50 -28.64 -23.12
C ALA A 49 8.17 -28.63 -21.63
N ASN A 50 8.08 -29.84 -21.10
CA ASN A 50 7.88 -30.16 -19.70
C ASN A 50 8.77 -29.34 -18.74
N GLY A 51 8.25 -29.07 -17.55
CA GLY A 51 9.08 -29.01 -16.35
C GLY A 51 9.97 -27.78 -16.16
N GLY A 52 9.46 -26.57 -16.43
CA GLY A 52 10.16 -25.33 -16.08
C GLY A 52 9.79 -24.80 -14.70
N LYS A 53 10.52 -25.23 -13.66
CA LYS A 53 10.67 -24.66 -12.31
C LYS A 53 9.82 -23.42 -12.01
N VAL A 54 9.02 -23.54 -10.94
CA VAL A 54 8.53 -22.43 -10.10
C VAL A 54 9.52 -21.28 -10.16
N THR A 55 9.20 -20.21 -10.90
CA THR A 55 9.92 -18.95 -10.79
C THR A 55 9.69 -18.51 -9.36
N LYS A 56 10.68 -18.84 -8.52
CA LYS A 56 10.83 -18.48 -7.13
C LYS A 56 10.64 -16.98 -7.07
N GLY A 57 9.39 -16.57 -6.85
CA GLY A 57 9.00 -15.17 -6.79
C GLY A 57 9.92 -14.53 -5.79
N LYS A 58 10.73 -13.56 -6.26
CA LYS A 58 11.72 -12.76 -5.53
C LYS A 58 11.78 -13.15 -4.07
N ALA A 59 12.84 -13.89 -3.70
CA ALA A 59 13.15 -14.26 -2.32
C ALA A 59 12.60 -13.17 -1.40
N ALA A 60 11.52 -13.49 -0.70
CA ALA A 60 10.86 -12.54 0.18
C ALA A 60 11.97 -12.01 1.08
N ARG A 61 12.31 -10.72 0.93
CA ARG A 61 13.26 -10.03 1.81
C ARG A 61 12.98 -10.56 3.21
N PRO A 62 13.98 -11.09 3.94
CA PRO A 62 13.76 -11.74 5.23
C PRO A 62 12.82 -10.85 6.01
N LEU A 63 11.60 -11.32 6.23
CA LEU A 63 10.56 -10.53 6.88
C LEU A 63 11.14 -10.20 8.25
N ARG A 64 11.57 -8.94 8.45
CA ARG A 64 12.17 -8.50 9.71
C ARG A 64 11.26 -8.97 10.82
N GLN A 65 11.78 -9.80 11.73
CA GLN A 65 11.03 -10.36 12.84
C GLN A 65 10.30 -9.22 13.54
N ALA A 66 8.97 -9.20 13.42
CA ALA A 66 8.18 -8.15 14.03
C ALA A 66 8.27 -8.34 15.55
N LYS A 67 9.03 -7.44 16.21
CA LYS A 67 9.08 -7.39 17.67
C LYS A 67 7.64 -7.30 18.22
N PRO A 68 7.32 -8.05 19.27
CA PRO A 68 5.98 -8.08 19.83
C PRO A 68 5.53 -6.67 20.25
N PRO A 69 4.21 -6.38 20.18
CA PRO A 69 3.69 -5.08 20.57
C PRO A 69 4.02 -4.83 22.04
N SER A 70 4.74 -3.75 22.32
CA SER A 70 5.12 -3.36 23.67
C SER A 70 4.69 -1.93 23.97
N TRP A 71 4.11 -1.73 25.15
CA TRP A 71 3.68 -0.41 25.63
C TRP A 71 4.83 0.60 25.64
N LYS A 72 6.03 0.15 26.00
CA LYS A 72 7.26 0.98 25.93
C LYS A 72 7.52 1.54 24.53
N ARG A 73 7.20 0.78 23.48
CA ARG A 73 7.39 1.21 22.08
C ARG A 73 6.33 2.23 21.65
N SER A 74 5.08 1.99 22.04
CA SER A 74 3.98 2.92 21.75
C SER A 74 4.20 4.27 22.43
N ILE A 75 4.67 4.28 23.69
CA ILE A 75 5.03 5.51 24.41
C ILE A 75 6.16 6.26 23.69
N ARG A 76 7.26 5.59 23.31
CA ARG A 76 8.35 6.25 22.55
C ARG A 76 7.89 6.84 21.23
N ARG A 77 6.98 6.15 20.53
CA ARG A 77 6.42 6.64 19.27
C ARG A 77 5.50 7.83 19.50
N ALA A 78 4.68 7.80 20.55
CA ALA A 78 3.84 8.93 20.94
C ALA A 78 4.70 10.16 21.30
N LEU A 79 5.83 9.97 22.00
CA LEU A 79 6.76 11.06 22.33
C LEU A 79 7.36 11.75 21.10
N LEU A 80 7.48 11.08 19.95
CA LEU A 80 7.91 11.73 18.71
C LEU A 80 6.90 12.78 18.21
N PHE A 81 5.62 12.64 18.57
CA PHE A 81 4.58 13.59 18.21
C PHE A 81 4.47 14.76 19.20
N LEU A 82 5.07 14.67 20.39
CA LEU A 82 5.06 15.73 21.39
C LEU A 82 5.62 17.08 20.88
N PRO A 83 6.76 17.16 20.17
CA PRO A 83 7.22 18.43 19.59
C PRO A 83 6.26 18.95 18.51
N LEU A 84 5.65 18.07 17.73
CA LEU A 84 4.65 18.46 16.72
C LEU A 84 3.42 19.08 17.36
N PHE A 85 2.85 18.44 18.39
CA PHE A 85 1.71 18.98 19.13
C PHE A 85 2.07 20.28 19.84
N PHE A 86 3.28 20.39 20.39
CA PHE A 86 3.72 21.62 21.03
C PHE A 86 3.76 22.80 20.05
N ILE A 87 4.27 22.59 18.83
CA ILE A 87 4.25 23.62 17.77
C ILE A 87 2.82 24.01 17.42
N VAL A 88 1.94 23.04 17.21
CA VAL A 88 0.51 23.29 16.89
C VAL A 88 -0.16 24.10 18.01
N PHE A 89 -0.01 23.69 19.27
CA PHE A 89 -0.59 24.42 20.40
C PHE A 89 0.07 25.77 20.64
N SER A 90 1.35 25.94 20.28
CA SER A 90 2.00 27.24 20.35
C SER A 90 1.45 28.22 19.31
N LEU A 91 1.08 27.71 18.13
CA LEU A 91 0.46 28.49 17.06
C LEU A 91 -1.03 28.78 17.33
N VAL A 92 -1.77 27.85 17.95
CA VAL A 92 -3.20 28.02 18.23
C VAL A 92 -3.40 28.84 19.51
N ASN A 93 -2.69 28.53 20.60
CA ASN A 93 -2.84 29.16 21.91
C ASN A 93 -1.78 30.24 22.16
N LYS A 94 -1.61 31.17 21.21
CA LYS A 94 -0.56 32.21 21.23
C LYS A 94 -0.63 33.16 22.44
N ASN A 95 -1.80 33.27 23.05
CA ASN A 95 -2.05 34.18 24.18
C ASN A 95 -2.06 33.46 25.54
N SER A 96 -1.98 32.13 25.55
CA SER A 96 -1.96 31.34 26.79
C SER A 96 -0.53 31.23 27.33
N ALA A 97 -0.40 31.04 28.65
CA ALA A 97 0.89 30.75 29.27
C ALA A 97 1.56 29.53 28.62
N ILE A 98 2.89 29.52 28.59
CA ILE A 98 3.66 28.43 27.96
C ILE A 98 3.40 27.08 28.63
N GLU A 99 3.12 27.10 29.93
CA GLU A 99 2.74 25.94 30.73
C GLU A 99 1.44 25.30 30.21
N VAL A 100 0.43 26.12 29.91
CA VAL A 100 -0.86 25.64 29.37
C VAL A 100 -0.64 24.99 28.00
N ARG A 101 0.22 25.55 27.16
CA ARG A 101 0.56 24.98 25.84
C ARG A 101 1.28 23.64 25.99
N PHE A 102 2.23 23.56 26.91
CA PHE A 102 2.98 22.35 27.19
C PHE A 102 2.10 21.25 27.77
N LEU A 103 1.27 21.57 28.77
CA LEU A 103 0.36 20.62 29.40
C LEU A 103 -0.70 20.13 28.41
N SER A 104 -1.25 21.01 27.57
CA SER A 104 -2.16 20.63 26.50
C SER A 104 -1.49 19.69 25.50
N SER A 105 -0.29 20.03 25.02
CA SER A 105 0.48 19.16 24.13
C SER A 105 0.69 17.76 24.74
N LEU A 106 1.06 17.71 26.02
CA LEU A 106 1.31 16.45 26.72
C LEU A 106 0.02 15.63 26.88
N ALA A 107 -1.09 16.26 27.26
CA ALA A 107 -2.39 15.61 27.38
C ALA A 107 -2.87 15.00 26.05
N TYR A 108 -2.75 15.75 24.95
CA TYR A 108 -3.14 15.27 23.63
C TYR A 108 -2.18 14.20 23.09
N SER A 109 -0.88 14.32 23.35
CA SER A 109 0.09 13.28 23.01
C SER A 109 -0.21 11.97 23.76
N ALA A 110 -0.70 12.04 25.00
CA ALA A 110 -1.08 10.86 25.77
C ALA A 110 -2.27 10.12 25.14
N LEU A 111 -3.24 10.84 24.57
CA LEU A 111 -4.36 10.24 23.85
C LEU A 111 -3.92 9.45 22.60
N PHE A 112 -2.77 9.76 22.03
CA PHE A 112 -2.18 9.01 20.92
C PHE A 112 -1.54 7.67 21.33
N VAL A 113 -1.23 7.47 22.61
CA VAL A 113 -0.63 6.22 23.12
C VAL A 113 -1.52 4.99 22.87
N PRO A 114 -2.81 4.97 23.25
CA PRO A 114 -3.68 3.82 22.98
C PRO A 114 -3.89 3.58 21.47
N LEU A 115 -3.99 4.64 20.67
CA LEU A 115 -4.13 4.54 19.22
C LEU A 115 -2.90 3.88 18.57
N THR A 116 -1.70 4.34 18.95
CA THR A 116 -0.45 3.77 18.43
C THR A 116 -0.26 2.31 18.86
N TYR A 117 -0.71 1.94 20.07
CA TYR A 117 -0.73 0.55 20.52
C TYR A 117 -1.64 -0.34 19.66
N ILE A 118 -2.85 0.13 19.31
CA ILE A 118 -3.77 -0.61 18.45
C ILE A 118 -3.15 -0.80 17.04
N MET A 119 -2.55 0.25 16.48
CA MET A 119 -1.84 0.14 15.20
C MET A 119 -0.73 -0.91 15.26
N ASP A 120 0.12 -0.88 16.29
CA ASP A 120 1.17 -1.88 16.49
C ASP A 120 0.60 -3.30 16.62
N ARG A 121 -0.54 -3.47 17.29
CA ARG A 121 -1.25 -4.76 17.40
C ARG A 121 -1.77 -5.25 16.04
N THR A 122 -2.36 -4.39 15.22
CA THR A 122 -2.84 -4.76 13.88
C THR A 122 -1.69 -5.10 12.92
N ALA A 123 -0.58 -4.36 13.00
CA ALA A 123 0.63 -4.63 12.23
C ALA A 123 1.22 -5.99 12.61
N TYR A 124 1.30 -6.28 13.91
CA TYR A 124 1.76 -7.59 14.41
C TYR A 124 0.85 -8.73 13.94
N ARG A 125 -0.47 -8.57 14.00
CA ARG A 125 -1.43 -9.56 13.48
C ARG A 125 -1.26 -9.79 11.97
N THR A 126 -1.06 -8.73 11.21
CA THR A 126 -0.85 -8.82 9.76
C THR A 126 0.48 -9.49 9.44
N TYR A 127 1.51 -9.24 10.24
CA TYR A 127 2.80 -9.92 10.15
C TYR A 127 2.63 -11.43 10.37
N LEU A 128 2.00 -11.86 11.47
CA LEU A 128 1.79 -13.30 11.78
C LEU A 128 1.01 -14.01 10.66
N ARG A 129 -0.04 -13.37 10.12
CA ARG A 129 -0.82 -13.91 8.99
C ARG A 129 0.01 -14.09 7.72
N ARG A 130 1.04 -13.28 7.51
CA ARG A 130 1.91 -13.32 6.32
C ARG A 130 3.12 -14.23 6.49
N SER A 131 3.64 -14.36 7.72
CA SER A 131 4.81 -15.19 8.02
C SER A 131 4.44 -16.63 8.37
N GLY A 132 3.19 -16.93 8.73
CA GLY A 132 2.81 -18.25 9.24
C GLY A 132 3.39 -18.57 10.62
N GLN A 133 4.07 -17.61 11.25
CA GLN A 133 4.64 -17.75 12.58
C GLN A 133 3.52 -17.77 13.62
N GLN A 134 3.53 -18.75 14.53
CA GLN A 134 2.67 -18.70 15.71
C GLN A 134 3.12 -17.56 16.65
N PRO A 135 2.18 -16.92 17.39
CA PRO A 135 2.51 -15.86 18.32
C PRO A 135 3.54 -16.37 19.33
N ALA A 136 4.59 -15.58 19.58
CA ALA A 136 5.59 -15.93 20.58
C ALA A 136 4.90 -16.09 21.94
N SER A 137 4.94 -17.30 22.51
CA SER A 137 4.47 -17.59 23.86
C SER A 137 5.23 -16.70 24.83
N LYS A 138 4.53 -15.85 25.57
CA LYS A 138 5.12 -15.10 26.67
C LYS A 138 5.57 -16.10 27.75
N PRO A 139 6.78 -15.96 28.32
CA PRO A 139 7.10 -16.58 29.60
C PRO A 139 6.28 -15.97 30.73
#